data_AF-R1EGW5-F1
#
_entry.id   AF-R1EGW5-F1
#
_cell.length_a   1.000
_cell.length_b   1.000
_cell.length_c   1.000
_cell.angle_alpha   90.00
_cell.angle_beta   90.00
_cell.angle_gamma   90.00
#
_symmetry.space_group_name_H-M   'P 1'
#
loop_
_entity.id
_entity.type
_entity.pdbx_description
1 polymer ?
#
loop_
_entity_poly.entity_id
_entity_poly.type
_entity_poly.pdbx_seq_one_letter_code
_entity_poly.pdbx_strand_id
1 'polypeptide(L)'
;MHLGHPDQPYLDQAVQERGAGCTGVYRCRAGGAVELVTSLLERPNGLAFSADGGALWVANSVKDTPSWHAFPLREALPLERSAVLGEKELGAGVQLGPGLSDGFKVDELGRIWSSVPGGIAVIDPVAPKVLASVKLGTNISNVRFGDGGDVFVTGKGHVWRLKRKV
;
A
#
# COMPACT_ATOMS: atom_id res chain seq x y z
N MET A 1 6.85 9.74 -23.24
CA MET A 1 5.42 10.06 -23.45
C MET A 1 4.63 9.38 -22.33
N HIS A 2 4.02 10.18 -21.46
CA HIS A 2 3.20 9.68 -20.35
C HIS A 2 1.85 9.28 -20.94
N LEU A 3 1.66 7.99 -21.22
CA LEU A 3 0.33 7.48 -21.54
C LEU A 3 -0.46 7.56 -20.23
N GLY A 4 -1.32 8.57 -20.12
CA GLY A 4 -2.25 8.70 -19.00
C GLY A 4 -3.05 7.42 -18.84
N HIS A 5 -3.31 7.02 -17.59
CA HIS A 5 -4.12 5.85 -17.32
C HIS A 5 -5.51 6.05 -17.94
N PRO A 6 -6.08 5.07 -18.67
CA PRO A 6 -7.34 5.26 -19.40
C PRO A 6 -8.51 5.67 -18.49
N ASP A 7 -8.45 5.31 -17.20
CA ASP A 7 -9.46 5.66 -16.20
C ASP A 7 -9.26 7.04 -15.55
N GLN A 8 -8.13 7.70 -15.81
CA GLN A 8 -7.76 8.96 -15.14
C GLN A 8 -8.77 10.10 -15.39
N PRO A 9 -9.27 10.31 -16.63
CA PRO A 9 -10.26 11.36 -16.89
C PRO A 9 -11.59 11.14 -16.16
N TYR A 10 -12.00 9.88 -16.00
CA TYR A 10 -13.23 9.53 -15.28
C TYR A 10 -13.08 9.76 -13.77
N LEU A 11 -11.95 9.36 -13.19
CA LEU A 11 -11.66 9.58 -11.78
C LEU A 11 -11.56 11.06 -11.44
N ASP A 12 -10.89 11.85 -12.29
CA ASP A 12 -10.76 13.30 -12.08
C ASP A 12 -12.13 13.99 -12.09
N GLN A 13 -12.99 13.67 -13.05
CA GLN A 13 -14.36 14.20 -13.09
C GLN A 13 -15.18 13.78 -11.87
N ALA A 14 -15.14 12.49 -11.49
CA ALA A 14 -15.87 12.00 -10.33
C ALA A 14 -15.37 12.62 -9.01
N VAL A 15 -14.07 12.89 -8.89
CA VAL A 15 -13.48 13.60 -7.75
C VAL A 15 -13.95 15.07 -7.71
N GLN A 16 -14.04 15.74 -8.86
CA GLN A 16 -14.55 17.12 -8.91
C GLN A 16 -16.05 17.20 -8.59
N GLU A 17 -16.86 16.27 -9.09
CA GLU A 17 -18.31 16.29 -8.92
C GLU A 17 -18.78 15.72 -7.57
N ARG A 18 -18.06 14.72 -7.04
CA ARG A 18 -18.50 13.89 -5.90
C ARG A 18 -17.39 13.53 -4.92
N GLY A 19 -16.17 14.01 -5.15
CA GLY A 19 -15.04 13.72 -4.29
C GLY A 19 -15.21 14.30 -2.90
N ALA A 20 -14.49 13.75 -1.94
CA ALA A 20 -14.59 14.12 -0.53
C ALA A 20 -13.97 15.49 -0.19
N GLY A 21 -13.69 16.34 -1.18
CA GLY A 21 -13.14 17.70 -1.04
C GLY A 21 -11.66 17.78 -0.67
N CYS A 22 -11.05 16.66 -0.26
CA CYS A 22 -9.62 16.55 0.02
C CYS A 22 -9.08 15.16 -0.30
N THR A 23 -7.75 15.04 -0.39
CA THR A 23 -7.06 13.76 -0.45
C THR A 23 -6.95 13.18 0.96
N GLY A 24 -7.37 11.94 1.15
CA GLY A 24 -7.31 11.28 2.46
C GLY A 24 -7.71 9.81 2.42
N VAL A 25 -7.65 9.19 3.59
CA VAL A 25 -8.18 7.85 3.84
C VAL A 25 -9.52 8.00 4.52
N TYR A 26 -10.50 7.20 4.10
CA TYR A 26 -11.87 7.28 4.58
C TYR A 26 -12.36 5.95 5.13
N ARG A 27 -13.25 6.01 6.12
CA ARG A 27 -13.98 4.86 6.67
C ARG A 27 -15.43 4.96 6.23
N CYS A 28 -15.94 3.91 5.58
CA CYS A 28 -17.36 3.76 5.29
C CYS A 28 -17.98 2.81 6.33
N ARG A 29 -18.95 3.30 7.10
CA ARG A 29 -19.67 2.49 8.10
C ARG A 29 -20.80 1.68 7.46
N ALA A 30 -21.19 0.60 8.14
CA ALA A 30 -22.47 -0.06 7.86
C ALA A 30 -23.61 0.97 8.01
N GLY A 31 -24.29 1.28 6.91
CA GLY A 31 -25.26 2.39 6.83
C GLY A 31 -24.84 3.53 5.91
N GLY A 32 -23.62 3.51 5.37
CA GLY A 32 -23.18 4.43 4.31
C GLY A 32 -22.59 5.75 4.81
N ALA A 33 -22.49 5.96 6.12
CA ALA A 33 -21.78 7.11 6.67
C ALA A 33 -20.28 7.02 6.33
N VAL A 34 -19.73 8.10 5.79
CA VAL A 34 -18.32 8.20 5.40
C VAL A 34 -17.61 9.20 6.31
N GLU A 35 -16.48 8.81 6.88
CA GLU A 35 -15.69 9.62 7.80
C GLU A 35 -14.25 9.74 7.32
N LEU A 36 -13.66 10.93 7.44
CA LEU A 36 -12.25 11.15 7.18
C LEU A 36 -11.41 10.50 8.28
N VAL A 37 -10.63 9.48 7.93
CA VAL A 37 -9.71 8.80 8.84
C VAL A 37 -8.42 9.59 8.99
N THR A 38 -7.84 10.08 7.89
CA THR A 38 -6.67 10.95 7.94
C THR A 38 -6.47 11.65 6.59
N SER A 39 -5.94 12.88 6.62
CA SER A 39 -5.56 13.66 5.43
C SER A 39 -4.06 14.00 5.42
N LEU A 40 -3.26 13.28 6.23
CA LEU A 40 -1.82 13.55 6.40
C LEU A 40 -0.93 13.01 5.26
N LEU A 41 -1.52 12.44 4.21
CA LEU A 41 -0.84 11.75 3.13
C LEU A 41 -1.09 12.47 1.80
N GLU A 42 -0.04 12.69 1.04
CA GLU A 42 -0.11 13.35 -0.28
C GLU A 42 -0.71 12.41 -1.34
N ARG A 43 -0.30 11.14 -1.33
CA ARG A 43 -0.74 10.13 -2.30
C ARG A 43 -1.06 8.80 -1.59
N PRO A 44 -2.09 8.76 -0.73
CA PRO A 44 -2.54 7.51 -0.11
C PRO A 44 -2.93 6.50 -1.19
N ASN A 45 -2.52 5.25 -1.02
CA ASN A 45 -2.78 4.20 -2.01
C ASN A 45 -3.17 2.87 -1.34
N GLY A 46 -2.25 1.89 -1.27
CA GLY A 46 -2.50 0.64 -0.55
C GLY A 46 -2.75 0.88 0.94
N LEU A 47 -3.57 0.01 1.55
CA LEU A 47 -3.82 0.00 2.99
C LEU A 47 -4.00 -1.42 3.52
N ALA A 48 -3.61 -1.64 4.78
CA ALA A 48 -3.80 -2.88 5.51
C ALA A 48 -3.77 -2.61 7.02
N PHE A 49 -4.50 -3.40 7.80
CA PHE A 49 -4.34 -3.40 9.24
C PHE A 49 -3.06 -4.12 9.65
N SER A 50 -2.50 -3.77 10.81
CA SER A 50 -1.48 -4.57 11.48
C SER A 50 -2.04 -5.95 11.85
N ALA A 51 -1.15 -6.93 12.06
CA ALA A 51 -1.54 -8.30 12.37
C ALA A 51 -2.42 -8.42 13.64
N ASP A 52 -2.17 -7.55 14.62
CA ASP A 52 -2.95 -7.44 15.87
C ASP A 52 -4.20 -6.55 15.75
N GLY A 53 -4.43 -5.95 14.57
CA GLY A 53 -5.53 -5.02 14.33
C GLY A 53 -5.39 -3.65 15.04
N GLY A 54 -4.27 -3.39 15.72
CA GLY A 54 -4.08 -2.16 16.51
C GLY A 54 -3.75 -0.91 15.68
N ALA A 55 -3.33 -1.06 14.42
CA ALA A 55 -2.94 0.05 13.56
C ALA A 55 -3.42 -0.15 12.12
N LEU A 56 -3.69 0.96 11.44
CA LEU A 56 -3.84 1.04 9.99
C LEU A 56 -2.51 1.47 9.38
N TRP A 57 -1.97 0.65 8.49
CA TRP A 57 -0.87 1.03 7.61
C TRP A 57 -1.43 1.55 6.29
N VAL A 58 -0.80 2.60 5.76
CA VAL A 58 -1.16 3.20 4.47
C VAL A 58 0.11 3.51 3.67
N ALA A 59 0.16 3.08 2.42
CA ALA A 59 1.23 3.44 1.50
C ALA A 59 1.01 4.87 1.00
N ASN A 60 2.08 5.65 0.94
CA ASN A 60 2.12 7.00 0.42
C ASN A 60 3.00 7.02 -0.84
N SER A 61 2.36 6.94 -2.01
CA SER A 61 3.00 6.72 -3.32
C SER A 61 3.61 8.02 -3.90
N VAL A 62 4.40 8.76 -3.13
CA VAL A 62 5.11 9.96 -3.59
C VAL A 62 6.31 9.54 -4.45
N LYS A 63 6.47 10.18 -5.63
CA LYS A 63 7.32 9.73 -6.76
C LYS A 63 8.80 9.47 -6.43
N ASP A 64 9.34 10.06 -5.36
CA ASP A 64 10.76 9.95 -4.98
C ASP A 64 10.95 9.61 -3.48
N THR A 65 9.86 9.52 -2.73
CA THR A 65 9.83 9.23 -1.29
C THR A 65 8.67 8.29 -0.94
N PRO A 66 8.54 7.13 -1.62
CA PRO A 66 7.54 6.15 -1.25
C PRO A 66 7.78 5.69 0.19
N SER A 67 6.67 5.51 0.91
CA SER A 67 6.70 5.23 2.34
C SER A 67 5.42 4.54 2.80
N TRP A 68 5.49 3.87 3.94
CA TRP A 68 4.35 3.30 4.63
C TRP A 68 4.17 4.01 5.96
N HIS A 69 2.97 4.51 6.22
CA HIS A 69 2.63 5.29 7.40
C HIS A 69 1.70 4.47 8.30
N ALA A 70 2.00 4.41 9.60
CA ALA A 70 1.16 3.74 10.58
C ALA A 70 0.30 4.76 11.35
N PHE A 71 -0.97 4.40 11.54
CA PHE A 71 -1.96 5.17 12.28
C PHE A 71 -2.60 4.24 13.32
N PRO A 72 -2.39 4.45 14.64
CA PRO A 72 -3.04 3.64 15.66
C PRO A 72 -4.56 3.76 15.54
N LEU A 73 -5.27 2.64 15.58
CA LEU A 73 -6.73 2.66 15.52
C LEU A 73 -7.31 3.18 16.82
N ARG A 74 -8.23 4.13 16.69
CA ARG A 74 -8.97 4.76 17.79
C ARG A 74 -10.38 5.09 17.29
N GLU A 75 -11.33 5.23 18.21
CA GLU A 75 -12.69 5.66 17.87
C GLU A 75 -12.73 7.12 17.39
N ALA A 76 -11.94 7.98 18.03
CA ALA A 76 -11.81 9.38 17.66
C ALA A 76 -11.05 9.54 16.34
N LEU A 77 -11.65 10.27 15.41
CA LEU A 77 -11.07 10.66 14.12
C LEU A 77 -10.88 12.18 14.06
N PRO A 78 -9.94 12.69 13.25
CA PRO A 78 -8.99 11.94 12.42
C PRO A 78 -7.86 11.28 13.24
N LEU A 79 -7.30 10.21 12.71
CA LEU A 79 -6.14 9.51 13.28
C LEU A 79 -4.85 10.30 13.05
N GLU A 80 -4.01 10.29 14.08
CA GLU A 80 -2.65 10.80 14.04
C GLU A 80 -1.67 9.71 13.62
N ARG A 81 -0.60 10.13 12.94
CA ARG A 81 0.46 9.24 12.48
C ARG A 81 1.40 8.90 13.64
N SER A 82 1.67 7.61 13.86
CA SER A 82 2.63 7.14 14.88
C SER A 82 3.98 6.74 14.31
N ALA A 83 4.03 6.30 13.06
CA ALA A 83 5.28 5.88 12.43
C ALA A 83 5.28 6.17 10.93
N VAL A 84 6.48 6.30 10.38
CA VAL A 84 6.78 6.34 8.95
C VAL A 84 7.89 5.34 8.70
N LEU A 85 7.69 4.50 7.70
CA LEU A 85 8.70 3.62 7.15
C LEU A 85 9.03 4.11 5.75
N GLY A 86 10.17 4.78 5.60
CA GLY A 86 10.63 5.25 4.31
C GLY A 86 11.30 4.13 3.54
N GLU A 87 11.07 4.04 2.23
CA GLU A 87 11.73 3.03 1.40
C GLU A 87 13.27 3.13 1.47
N LYS A 88 13.82 4.35 1.60
CA LYS A 88 15.27 4.60 1.77
C LYS A 88 15.86 3.99 3.05
N GLU A 89 15.04 3.74 4.06
CA GLU A 89 15.48 3.19 5.35
C GLU A 89 15.67 1.67 5.27
N LEU A 90 15.13 1.01 4.24
CA LEU A 90 15.17 -0.44 4.07
C LEU A 90 16.53 -1.00 3.61
N GLY A 91 17.49 -0.12 3.29
CA GLY A 91 18.87 -0.46 2.93
C GLY A 91 19.09 -0.89 1.48
N ALA A 92 20.37 -1.11 1.11
CA ALA A 92 20.83 -1.37 -0.26
C ALA A 92 20.43 -2.74 -0.86
N GLY A 93 19.73 -3.59 -0.10
CA GLY A 93 19.30 -4.92 -0.55
C GLY A 93 18.14 -4.91 -1.54
N VAL A 94 17.55 -3.75 -1.79
CA VAL A 94 16.42 -3.59 -2.70
C VAL A 94 16.90 -2.84 -3.93
N GLN A 95 16.94 -3.51 -5.08
CA GLN A 95 17.07 -2.84 -6.36
C GLN A 95 15.74 -2.12 -6.66
N LEU A 96 15.60 -0.96 -6.05
CA LEU A 96 14.47 -0.07 -6.23
C LEU A 96 14.72 0.71 -7.52
N GLY A 97 14.17 0.18 -8.61
CA GLY A 97 14.05 0.94 -9.85
C GLY A 97 13.03 2.09 -9.70
N PRO A 98 12.83 2.91 -10.74
CA PRO A 98 11.77 3.91 -10.73
C PRO A 98 10.39 3.25 -10.58
N GLY A 99 9.64 3.60 -9.53
CA GLY A 99 8.30 3.11 -9.25
C GLY A 99 7.81 3.56 -7.87
N LEU A 100 6.62 3.12 -7.46
CA LEU A 100 5.94 3.57 -6.24
C LEU A 100 5.55 2.38 -5.39
N SER A 101 5.54 2.54 -4.06
CA SER A 101 4.81 1.63 -3.16
C SER A 101 3.32 1.79 -3.43
N ASP A 102 2.69 0.75 -3.98
CA ASP A 102 1.27 0.75 -4.39
C ASP A 102 0.47 -0.10 -3.38
N GLY A 103 -0.10 -1.22 -3.80
CA GLY A 103 -0.78 -2.18 -2.93
C GLY A 103 0.16 -3.07 -2.12
N PHE A 104 -0.20 -3.30 -0.86
CA PHE A 104 0.50 -4.20 0.05
C PHE A 104 -0.46 -4.95 0.96
N LYS A 105 0.04 -5.95 1.68
CA LYS A 105 -0.65 -6.67 2.76
C LYS A 105 0.29 -6.88 3.95
N VAL A 106 -0.28 -7.07 5.14
CA VAL A 106 0.45 -7.44 6.34
C VAL A 106 0.13 -8.91 6.65
N ASP A 107 1.16 -9.72 6.87
CA ASP A 107 0.96 -11.12 7.28
C ASP A 107 0.82 -11.28 8.80
N GLU A 108 0.52 -12.49 9.25
CA GLU A 108 0.29 -12.84 10.66
C GLU A 108 1.49 -12.57 11.57
N LEU A 109 2.70 -12.48 11.01
CA LEU A 109 3.91 -12.14 11.76
C LEU A 109 4.19 -10.63 11.77
N GLY A 110 3.27 -9.82 11.25
CA GLY A 110 3.40 -8.36 11.17
C GLY A 110 4.31 -7.87 10.05
N ARG A 111 4.69 -8.73 9.09
CA ARG A 111 5.57 -8.34 7.98
C ARG A 111 4.77 -7.72 6.86
N ILE A 112 5.29 -6.66 6.25
CA ILE A 112 4.67 -5.98 5.11
C ILE A 112 5.12 -6.67 3.82
N TRP A 113 4.17 -7.24 3.09
CA TRP A 113 4.35 -7.71 1.72
C TRP A 113 3.89 -6.59 0.80
N SER A 114 4.84 -5.85 0.21
CA SER A 114 4.52 -4.71 -0.63
C SER A 114 4.92 -4.93 -2.08
N SER A 115 4.10 -4.39 -2.99
CA SER A 115 4.59 -4.05 -4.31
C SER A 115 5.74 -3.06 -4.19
N VAL A 116 6.79 -3.31 -4.95
CA VAL A 116 7.96 -2.47 -5.11
C VAL A 116 8.35 -2.47 -6.59
N PRO A 117 9.16 -1.52 -7.06
CA PRO A 117 9.71 -1.56 -8.40
C PRO A 117 10.32 -2.92 -8.74
N GLY A 118 9.87 -3.54 -9.83
CA GLY A 118 10.38 -4.82 -10.31
C GLY A 118 9.88 -6.08 -9.60
N GLY A 119 9.02 -5.98 -8.57
CA GLY A 119 8.53 -7.16 -7.86
C GLY A 119 7.79 -6.92 -6.55
N ILE A 120 7.96 -7.87 -5.61
CA ILE A 120 7.45 -7.82 -4.24
C ILE A 120 8.61 -7.80 -3.26
N ALA A 121 8.50 -7.00 -2.20
CA ALA A 121 9.38 -7.06 -1.03
C ALA A 121 8.59 -7.52 0.20
N VAL A 122 9.22 -8.35 1.02
CA VAL A 122 8.76 -8.70 2.37
C VAL A 122 9.61 -7.90 3.34
N ILE A 123 8.97 -7.01 4.09
CA ILE A 123 9.60 -5.99 4.90
C ILE A 123 9.28 -6.26 6.36
N ASP A 124 10.31 -6.18 7.21
CA ASP A 124 10.16 -6.10 8.66
C ASP A 124 10.00 -4.61 9.02
N PRO A 125 8.81 -4.17 9.45
CA PRO A 125 8.59 -2.77 9.81
C PRO A 125 9.23 -2.38 11.16
N VAL A 126 9.66 -3.35 11.98
CA VAL A 126 10.24 -3.10 13.31
C VAL A 126 11.76 -2.94 13.23
N ALA A 127 12.44 -3.78 12.45
CA ALA A 127 13.89 -3.71 12.21
C ALA A 127 14.23 -3.02 10.86
N PRO A 128 13.44 -2.00 10.47
CA PRO A 128 13.15 -1.52 9.09
C PRO A 128 14.07 -2.09 8.00
N LYS A 129 13.82 -3.33 7.56
CA LYS A 129 14.65 -4.01 6.56
C LYS A 129 13.86 -4.93 5.66
N VAL A 130 14.39 -5.22 4.49
CA VAL A 130 13.85 -6.26 3.61
C VAL A 130 14.34 -7.64 4.05
N LEU A 131 13.38 -8.53 4.29
CA LEU A 131 13.60 -9.93 4.66
C LEU A 131 13.71 -10.83 3.44
N ALA A 132 12.93 -10.54 2.39
CA ALA A 132 12.92 -11.30 1.15
C ALA A 132 12.40 -10.44 -0.01
N SER A 133 12.74 -10.82 -1.24
CA SER A 133 12.16 -10.21 -2.44
C SER A 133 11.84 -11.26 -3.50
N VAL A 134 10.81 -10.96 -4.31
CA VAL A 134 10.43 -11.76 -5.47
C VAL A 134 10.56 -10.88 -6.70
N LYS A 135 11.51 -11.19 -7.58
CA LYS A 135 11.71 -10.47 -8.84
C LYS A 135 10.72 -10.96 -9.89
N LEU A 136 9.90 -10.06 -10.40
CA LEU A 136 8.98 -10.31 -11.51
C LEU A 136 9.39 -9.57 -12.78
N GLY A 137 10.40 -8.69 -12.71
CA GLY A 137 10.95 -7.96 -13.86
C GLY A 137 10.00 -6.91 -14.43
N THR A 138 8.95 -6.55 -13.67
CA THR A 138 7.89 -5.65 -14.10
C THR A 138 7.29 -4.91 -12.92
N ASN A 139 6.55 -3.83 -13.20
CA ASN A 139 5.86 -3.07 -12.15
C ASN A 139 4.64 -3.83 -11.65
N ILE A 140 4.59 -3.96 -10.33
CA ILE A 140 3.53 -4.63 -9.61
C ILE A 140 2.62 -3.58 -8.98
N SER A 141 1.31 -3.76 -9.11
CA SER A 141 0.31 -2.87 -8.53
C SER A 141 -0.20 -3.36 -7.17
N ASN A 142 -0.39 -4.66 -6.96
CA ASN A 142 -1.00 -5.15 -5.72
C ASN A 142 -0.59 -6.59 -5.39
N VAL A 143 -0.86 -6.98 -4.14
CA VAL A 143 -0.62 -8.32 -3.59
C VAL A 143 -1.76 -8.74 -2.68
N ARG A 144 -2.08 -10.03 -2.68
CA ARG A 144 -3.09 -10.64 -1.82
C ARG A 144 -2.69 -12.05 -1.42
N PHE A 145 -2.85 -12.39 -0.14
CA PHE A 145 -2.79 -13.77 0.32
C PHE A 145 -4.08 -14.50 -0.04
N GLY A 146 -3.96 -15.68 -0.66
CA GLY A 146 -5.06 -16.60 -0.86
C GLY A 146 -5.17 -17.61 0.29
N ASP A 147 -6.35 -18.22 0.39
CA ASP A 147 -6.69 -19.11 1.51
C ASP A 147 -5.80 -20.38 1.59
N GLY A 148 -5.29 -20.84 0.45
CA GLY A 148 -4.37 -21.97 0.35
C GLY A 148 -2.90 -21.62 0.66
N GLY A 149 -2.61 -20.43 1.15
CA GLY A 149 -1.25 -19.94 1.41
C GLY A 149 -0.52 -19.39 0.18
N ASP A 150 -1.09 -19.53 -1.02
CA ASP A 150 -0.58 -18.91 -2.24
C ASP A 150 -0.63 -17.37 -2.12
N VAL A 151 0.29 -16.69 -2.82
CA VAL A 151 0.30 -15.22 -2.92
C VAL A 151 -0.05 -14.80 -4.34
N PHE A 152 -1.10 -14.00 -4.50
CA PHE A 152 -1.54 -13.45 -5.77
C PHE A 152 -0.98 -12.04 -5.95
N VAL A 153 -0.52 -11.74 -7.15
CA VAL A 153 0.17 -10.50 -7.48
C VAL A 153 -0.39 -9.95 -8.80
N THR A 154 -0.68 -8.64 -8.87
CA THR A 154 -1.20 -7.99 -10.07
C THR A 154 -0.19 -7.00 -10.63
N GLY A 155 -0.10 -6.87 -11.96
CA GLY A 155 0.78 -5.88 -12.59
C GLY A 155 0.83 -6.02 -14.10
N LYS A 156 1.00 -4.90 -14.82
CA LYS A 156 1.05 -4.84 -16.30
C LYS A 156 0.04 -5.75 -17.02
N GLY A 157 -1.23 -5.75 -16.59
CA GLY A 157 -2.29 -6.53 -17.24
C GLY A 157 -2.27 -8.04 -16.94
N HIS A 158 -1.50 -8.49 -15.95
CA HIS A 158 -1.42 -9.89 -15.56
C HIS A 158 -1.76 -10.08 -14.09
N VAL A 159 -2.14 -11.32 -13.76
CA VAL A 159 -2.22 -11.85 -12.39
C VAL A 159 -1.27 -13.03 -12.30
N TRP A 160 -0.29 -12.95 -11.40
CA TRP A 160 0.61 -14.05 -11.07
C TRP A 160 0.18 -14.71 -9.76
N ARG A 161 0.50 -15.99 -9.65
CA ARG A 161 0.36 -16.76 -8.41
C ARG A 161 1.72 -17.30 -8.00
N LEU A 162 2.20 -16.85 -6.86
CA LEU A 162 3.41 -17.35 -6.22
C LEU A 162 2.98 -18.47 -5.27
N LYS A 163 3.37 -19.70 -5.60
CA LYS A 163 3.10 -20.84 -4.72
C LYS A 163 4.00 -20.78 -3.50
N ARG A 164 3.42 -20.79 -2.29
CA ARG A 164 4.21 -21.08 -1.08
C ARG A 164 4.44 -22.58 -1.03
N LYS A 165 5.69 -22.99 -0.84
CA LYS A 165 5.98 -24.33 -0.33
C LYS A 165 5.57 -24.30 1.14
N VAL A 166 4.52 -25.05 1.47
CA VAL A 166 4.15 -25.36 2.85
C VAL A 166 5.14 -26.37 3.39
#